data_AF-A0A7W4EKX4-F1
#
_entry.id   AF-A0A7W4EKX4-F1
#
_cell.length_a   1.000
_cell.length_b   1.000
_cell.length_c   1.000
_cell.angle_alpha   90.00
_cell.angle_beta   90.00
_cell.angle_gamma   90.00
#
_symmetry.space_group_name_H-M   'P 1'
#
loop_
_entity.id
_entity.type
_entity.pdbx_description
1 polymer ?
#
loop_
_entity_poly.entity_id
_entity_poly.type
_entity_poly.pdbx_seq_one_letter_code
_entity_poly.pdbx_strand_id
1 'polypeptide(L)'
;MTKRTKARLKINDVLRGTRTNFRAVGCLLFKEDNPETKQASYWEEWELTGLENYDSWVEYDHDSKVVSLYEPVRFAQRLEPETLAAGNEFTITLEDGTAQTITVAEAGEGTIMAIRGKNAYQVFEGEPMAYASLHYTDAETGATTTYTVEKYNRREYDVYRKTPLSDAQQKELFGRLIRPRNWPLFWRWVMIISFVGALLFAIYDEFFGHDDSHGSGTYHGRSVYGGGSGGVGK
;
A
#
# COMPACT_ATOMS: atom_id res chain seq x y z
N MET A 1 1.26 14.21 -16.24
CA MET A 1 1.48 12.76 -16.03
C MET A 1 0.24 12.22 -15.32
N THR A 2 -0.61 11.45 -15.99
CA THR A 2 -1.82 10.85 -15.39
C THR A 2 -1.38 9.84 -14.32
N LYS A 3 -1.60 10.15 -13.04
CA LYS A 3 -1.30 9.22 -11.96
C LYS A 3 -2.20 7.99 -12.10
N ARG A 4 -1.60 6.82 -11.87
CA ARG A 4 -2.26 5.52 -11.98
C ARG A 4 -2.57 4.99 -10.59
N THR A 5 -3.57 4.11 -10.53
CA THR A 5 -3.86 3.30 -9.36
C THR A 5 -2.64 2.47 -8.95
N LYS A 6 -2.51 2.18 -7.65
CA LYS A 6 -1.36 1.50 -7.06
C LYS A 6 -1.70 0.22 -6.32
N ALA A 7 -2.95 0.03 -5.87
CA ALA A 7 -3.32 -1.26 -5.30
C ALA A 7 -3.17 -2.35 -6.35
N ARG A 8 -2.98 -3.57 -5.85
CA ARG A 8 -2.85 -4.80 -6.63
C ARG A 8 -4.24 -5.32 -7.00
N LEU A 9 -5.06 -4.45 -7.59
CA LEU A 9 -6.41 -4.72 -8.05
C LEU A 9 -6.55 -4.34 -9.53
N LYS A 10 -7.45 -5.06 -10.20
CA LYS A 10 -7.91 -4.78 -11.56
C LYS A 10 -9.41 -5.03 -11.62
N ILE A 11 -10.07 -4.34 -12.54
CA ILE A 11 -11.48 -4.61 -12.82
C ILE A 11 -11.65 -6.07 -13.22
N ASN A 12 -12.69 -6.71 -12.68
CA ASN A 12 -13.02 -8.12 -12.77
C ASN A 12 -12.08 -9.09 -12.03
N ASP A 13 -11.11 -8.61 -11.26
CA ASP A 13 -10.35 -9.48 -10.36
C ASP A 13 -11.32 -10.16 -9.38
N VAL A 14 -11.20 -11.49 -9.27
CA VAL A 14 -11.90 -12.29 -8.27
C VAL A 14 -10.98 -12.51 -7.08
N LEU A 15 -11.32 -11.94 -5.93
CA LEU A 15 -10.58 -12.03 -4.69
C LEU A 15 -11.16 -13.19 -3.88
N ARG A 16 -10.37 -14.26 -3.70
CA ARG A 16 -10.82 -15.51 -3.08
C ARG A 16 -10.41 -15.55 -1.62
N GLY A 17 -11.16 -14.84 -0.78
CA GLY A 17 -10.99 -14.90 0.67
C GLY A 17 -11.53 -16.20 1.26
N THR A 18 -11.27 -16.40 2.55
CA THR A 18 -11.82 -17.51 3.33
C THR A 18 -13.28 -17.25 3.72
N ARG A 19 -13.65 -15.98 3.96
CA ARG A 19 -15.02 -15.57 4.32
C ARG A 19 -15.95 -15.47 3.12
N THR A 20 -15.50 -14.82 2.05
CA THR A 20 -16.29 -14.66 0.82
C THR A 20 -15.39 -14.48 -0.40
N ASN A 21 -16.00 -14.54 -1.58
CA ASN A 21 -15.36 -14.16 -2.84
C ASN A 21 -15.84 -12.78 -3.26
N PHE A 22 -14.91 -11.83 -3.40
CA PHE A 22 -15.21 -10.52 -3.95
C PHE A 22 -14.90 -10.48 -5.45
N ARG A 23 -15.57 -9.57 -6.16
CA ARG A 23 -15.18 -9.12 -7.49
C ARG A 23 -15.04 -7.60 -7.48
N ALA A 24 -13.89 -7.11 -7.93
CA ALA A 24 -13.68 -5.68 -8.13
C ALA A 24 -14.40 -5.23 -9.42
N VAL A 25 -15.33 -4.29 -9.33
CA VAL A 25 -16.18 -3.87 -10.46
C VAL A 25 -15.92 -2.43 -10.90
N GLY A 26 -15.52 -1.56 -9.97
CA GLY A 26 -15.28 -0.15 -10.17
C GLY A 26 -14.06 0.33 -9.39
N CYS A 27 -13.52 1.48 -9.79
CA CYS A 27 -12.54 2.21 -9.01
C CYS A 27 -12.58 3.71 -9.31
N LEU A 28 -12.51 4.50 -8.23
CA LEU A 28 -12.31 5.95 -8.24
C LEU A 28 -10.94 6.24 -7.64
N LEU A 29 -10.10 6.98 -8.38
CA LEU A 29 -8.83 7.50 -7.89
C LEU A 29 -9.02 8.96 -7.50
N PHE A 30 -8.74 9.30 -6.26
CA PHE A 30 -8.87 10.65 -5.73
C PHE A 30 -7.54 11.36 -5.58
N LYS A 31 -7.63 12.69 -5.54
CA LYS A 31 -6.56 13.60 -5.16
C LYS A 31 -7.15 14.70 -4.29
N GLU A 32 -6.46 15.02 -3.21
CA GLU A 32 -6.71 16.23 -2.43
C GLU A 32 -5.43 17.07 -2.38
N ASP A 33 -5.56 18.38 -2.56
CA ASP A 33 -4.46 19.32 -2.41
C ASP A 33 -4.54 19.99 -1.03
N ASN A 34 -3.48 19.84 -0.24
CA ASN A 34 -3.36 20.59 1.01
C ASN A 34 -2.98 22.05 0.68
N PRO A 35 -3.83 23.04 1.00
CA PRO A 35 -3.61 24.43 0.61
C PRO A 35 -2.41 25.06 1.32
N GLU A 36 -2.06 24.59 2.51
CA GLU A 36 -0.96 25.13 3.33
C GLU A 36 0.39 24.57 2.89
N THR A 37 0.50 23.25 2.78
CA THR A 37 1.77 22.57 2.48
C THR A 37 2.04 22.43 0.98
N LYS A 38 1.03 22.67 0.14
CA LYS A 38 1.05 22.41 -1.32
C LYS A 38 1.34 20.94 -1.67
N GLN A 39 1.24 20.04 -0.70
CA GLN A 39 1.34 18.61 -0.93
C GLN A 39 -0.01 18.08 -1.41
N ALA A 40 0.04 17.04 -2.25
CA ALA A 40 -1.15 16.39 -2.76
C ALA A 40 -1.22 14.96 -2.23
N SER A 41 -2.33 14.66 -1.56
CA SER A 41 -2.68 13.33 -1.07
C SER A 41 -3.52 12.59 -2.10
N TYR A 42 -3.43 11.27 -2.10
CA TYR A 42 -4.13 10.42 -3.06
C TYR A 42 -4.61 9.15 -2.37
N TRP A 43 -5.78 8.70 -2.74
CA TRP A 43 -6.29 7.40 -2.35
C TRP A 43 -7.14 6.85 -3.49
N GLU A 44 -7.36 5.55 -3.47
CA GLU A 44 -8.23 4.89 -4.44
C GLU A 44 -9.25 4.05 -3.71
N GLU A 45 -10.49 4.14 -4.15
CA GLU A 45 -11.62 3.38 -3.63
C GLU A 45 -12.08 2.42 -4.72
N TRP A 46 -12.08 1.14 -4.38
CA TRP A 46 -12.47 0.06 -5.29
C TRP A 46 -13.80 -0.52 -4.84
N GLU A 47 -14.78 -0.49 -5.74
CA GLU A 47 -16.08 -1.09 -5.51
C GLU A 47 -15.97 -2.61 -5.63
N LEU A 48 -16.45 -3.31 -4.60
CA LEU A 48 -16.42 -4.75 -4.49
C LEU A 48 -17.84 -5.31 -4.40
N THR A 49 -18.15 -6.27 -5.28
CA THR A 49 -19.36 -7.10 -5.15
C THR A 49 -19.01 -8.44 -4.51
N GLY A 50 -19.90 -9.00 -3.70
CA GLY A 50 -19.76 -10.38 -3.17
C GLY A 50 -19.66 -10.49 -1.66
N LEU A 51 -19.73 -9.40 -0.90
CA LEU A 51 -19.97 -9.44 0.54
C LEU A 51 -21.45 -9.19 0.79
N GLU A 52 -22.16 -10.26 1.16
CA GLU A 52 -23.61 -10.21 1.40
C GLU A 52 -24.38 -9.54 0.23
N ASN A 53 -25.42 -8.76 0.55
CA ASN A 53 -26.26 -8.03 -0.40
C ASN A 53 -25.88 -6.53 -0.46
N TYR A 54 -24.69 -6.14 -0.01
CA TYR A 54 -24.30 -4.74 0.12
C TYR A 54 -23.11 -4.37 -0.76
N ASP A 55 -23.16 -3.18 -1.34
CA ASP A 55 -22.05 -2.58 -2.09
C ASP A 55 -20.97 -2.13 -1.10
N SER A 56 -19.91 -2.92 -0.99
CA SER A 56 -18.76 -2.63 -0.12
C SER A 56 -17.62 -2.05 -0.94
N TRP A 57 -16.79 -1.22 -0.31
CA TRP A 57 -15.63 -0.63 -0.96
C TRP A 57 -14.35 -1.02 -0.24
N VAL A 58 -13.23 -1.02 -0.96
CA VAL A 58 -11.90 -1.09 -0.34
C VAL A 58 -11.09 0.12 -0.76
N GLU A 59 -10.62 0.85 0.24
CA GLU A 59 -9.73 1.99 0.08
C GLU A 59 -8.28 1.51 0.12
N TYR A 60 -7.43 2.08 -0.74
CA TYR A 60 -5.99 2.10 -0.56
C TYR A 60 -5.46 3.53 -0.53
N ASP A 61 -5.00 3.96 0.64
CA ASP A 61 -4.38 5.27 0.85
C ASP A 61 -2.92 5.25 0.34
N HIS A 62 -2.59 6.19 -0.54
CA HIS A 62 -1.26 6.24 -1.15
C HIS A 62 -0.18 6.80 -0.24
N ASP A 63 -0.50 7.51 0.82
CA ASP A 63 0.45 8.13 1.73
C ASP A 63 0.70 7.20 2.91
N SER A 64 -0.35 6.83 3.65
CA SER A 64 -0.26 5.94 4.81
C SER A 64 -0.01 4.48 4.41
N LYS A 65 -0.32 4.10 3.16
CA LYS A 65 -0.27 2.71 2.64
C LYS A 65 -1.25 1.77 3.33
N VAL A 66 -2.22 2.32 4.07
CA VAL A 66 -3.27 1.55 4.74
C VAL A 66 -4.29 1.09 3.70
N VAL A 67 -4.79 -0.12 3.91
CA VAL A 67 -5.94 -0.66 3.16
C VAL A 67 -7.11 -0.71 4.14
N SER A 68 -8.24 -0.14 3.78
CA SER A 68 -9.40 -0.07 4.66
C SER A 68 -10.62 -0.68 3.97
N LEU A 69 -11.39 -1.51 4.68
CA LEU A 69 -12.69 -1.98 4.23
C LEU A 69 -13.75 -0.96 4.60
N TYR A 70 -14.63 -0.65 3.66
CA TYR A 70 -15.76 0.24 3.81
C TYR A 70 -17.03 -0.58 3.73
N GLU A 71 -17.71 -0.71 4.86
CA GLU A 71 -18.97 -1.43 5.00
C GLU A 71 -20.09 -0.40 5.15
N PRO A 72 -21.15 -0.44 4.32
CA PRO A 72 -22.20 0.57 4.40
C PRO A 72 -22.93 0.50 5.73
N VAL A 73 -23.22 1.67 6.28
CA VAL A 73 -24.03 1.84 7.49
C VAL A 73 -25.07 2.93 7.26
N ARG A 74 -26.13 2.93 8.06
CA ARG A 74 -27.19 3.94 7.96
C ARG A 74 -27.31 4.69 9.29
N PHE A 75 -27.33 6.00 9.16
CA PHE A 75 -27.66 6.91 10.26
C PHE A 75 -29.11 7.36 10.11
N ALA A 76 -29.81 7.57 11.22
CA ALA A 76 -31.17 8.09 11.22
C ALA A 76 -31.23 9.54 10.70
N GLN A 77 -30.16 10.30 10.92
CA GLN A 77 -29.98 11.64 10.37
C GLN A 77 -29.02 11.63 9.17
N ARG A 78 -29.33 12.45 8.17
CA ARG A 78 -28.43 12.76 7.05
C ARG A 78 -27.42 13.82 7.49
N LEU A 79 -26.14 13.57 7.25
CA LEU A 79 -25.07 14.52 7.52
C LEU A 79 -24.62 15.17 6.20
N GLU A 80 -24.22 16.43 6.25
CA GLU A 80 -23.65 17.13 5.10
C GLU A 80 -22.15 17.31 5.37
N PRO A 81 -21.26 16.49 4.77
CA PRO A 81 -19.84 16.50 5.11
C PRO A 81 -19.19 17.88 4.92
N GLU A 82 -19.69 18.69 3.99
CA GLU A 82 -19.22 20.06 3.74
C GLU A 82 -19.42 21.01 4.93
N THR A 83 -20.28 20.64 5.88
CA THR A 83 -20.60 21.46 7.07
C THR A 83 -19.88 20.99 8.32
N LEU A 84 -19.19 19.85 8.26
CA LEU A 84 -18.49 19.26 9.39
C LEU A 84 -17.07 19.84 9.48
N ALA A 85 -16.65 20.20 10.69
CA ALA A 85 -15.31 20.71 10.96
C ALA A 85 -14.59 19.78 11.94
N ALA A 86 -13.31 19.52 11.68
CA ALA A 86 -12.48 18.69 12.54
C ALA A 86 -12.46 19.23 13.98
N GLY A 87 -12.55 18.31 14.95
CA GLY A 87 -12.66 18.60 16.38
C GLY A 87 -14.09 18.85 16.88
N ASN A 88 -15.08 19.03 16.00
CA ASN A 88 -16.47 19.15 16.44
C ASN A 88 -16.98 17.83 17.02
N GLU A 89 -17.85 17.93 18.03
CA GLU A 89 -18.53 16.78 18.62
C GLU A 89 -20.04 16.92 18.52
N PHE A 90 -20.71 15.81 18.22
CA PHE A 90 -22.17 15.75 18.17
C PHE A 90 -22.65 14.29 18.32
N THR A 91 -23.94 14.12 18.58
CA THR A 91 -24.55 12.80 18.67
C THR A 91 -25.12 12.37 17.33
N ILE A 92 -24.80 11.14 16.92
CA ILE A 92 -25.46 10.45 15.82
C ILE A 92 -26.37 9.35 16.36
N THR A 93 -27.45 9.05 15.64
CA THR A 93 -28.27 7.86 15.88
C THR A 93 -28.09 6.89 14.72
N LEU A 94 -27.72 5.64 15.02
CA LEU A 94 -27.67 4.54 14.05
C LEU A 94 -29.11 4.09 13.70
N GLU A 95 -29.27 3.35 12.61
CA GLU A 95 -30.59 2.87 12.16
C GLU A 95 -31.31 1.99 13.20
N ASP A 96 -30.57 1.28 14.05
CA ASP A 96 -31.11 0.48 15.14
C ASP A 96 -31.57 1.31 16.37
N GLY A 97 -31.44 2.64 16.30
CA GLY A 97 -31.79 3.58 17.37
C GLY A 97 -30.67 3.85 18.36
N THR A 98 -29.50 3.21 18.22
CA THR A 98 -28.35 3.43 19.11
C THR A 98 -27.79 4.84 18.92
N ALA A 99 -27.73 5.61 20.00
CA ALA A 99 -27.12 6.93 20.01
C ALA A 99 -25.63 6.86 20.37
N GLN A 100 -24.78 7.52 19.59
CA GLN A 100 -23.33 7.57 19.78
C GLN A 100 -22.85 9.02 19.70
N THR A 101 -22.07 9.47 20.68
CA THR A 101 -21.35 10.74 20.58
C THR A 101 -20.09 10.52 19.77
N ILE A 102 -19.93 11.30 18.71
CA ILE A 102 -18.80 11.22 17.80
C ILE A 102 -18.01 12.52 17.77
N THR A 103 -16.73 12.40 17.48
CA THR A 103 -15.83 13.52 17.17
C THR A 103 -15.49 13.49 15.69
N VAL A 104 -15.55 14.63 15.01
CA VAL A 104 -15.07 14.77 13.63
C VAL A 104 -13.54 14.72 13.67
N ALA A 105 -12.94 13.66 13.13
CA ALA A 105 -11.49 13.51 13.06
C ALA A 105 -10.90 14.35 11.91
N GLU A 106 -11.58 14.35 10.76
CA GLU A 106 -11.13 15.01 9.54
C GLU A 106 -12.35 15.35 8.67
N ALA A 107 -12.26 16.43 7.91
CA ALA A 107 -13.21 16.76 6.85
C ALA A 107 -12.46 17.44 5.71
N GLY A 108 -12.83 17.12 4.47
CA GLY A 108 -12.10 17.55 3.27
C GLY A 108 -12.90 17.39 1.98
N GLU A 109 -12.28 17.77 0.86
CA GLU A 109 -12.84 17.60 -0.48
C GLU A 109 -11.77 17.06 -1.43
N GLY A 110 -11.96 15.83 -1.89
CA GLY A 110 -11.15 15.20 -2.93
C GLY A 110 -11.69 15.51 -4.33
N THR A 111 -10.83 15.41 -5.34
CA THR A 111 -11.18 15.46 -6.77
C THR A 111 -10.98 14.09 -7.41
N ILE A 112 -11.95 13.65 -8.20
CA ILE A 112 -11.86 12.40 -8.98
C ILE A 112 -10.84 12.60 -10.12
N MET A 113 -9.72 11.90 -10.05
CA MET A 113 -8.63 11.99 -11.03
C MET A 113 -8.71 10.94 -12.13
N ALA A 114 -9.29 9.79 -11.83
CA ALA A 114 -9.48 8.73 -12.81
C ALA A 114 -10.63 7.81 -12.40
N ILE A 115 -11.35 7.33 -13.41
CA ILE A 115 -12.42 6.34 -13.23
C ILE A 115 -12.06 5.05 -13.97
N ARG A 116 -12.36 3.90 -13.36
CA ARG A 116 -12.19 2.57 -13.96
C ARG A 116 -13.43 1.71 -13.70
N GLY A 117 -13.77 0.87 -14.66
CA GLY A 117 -14.86 -0.10 -14.51
C GLY A 117 -16.25 0.56 -14.45
N LYS A 118 -17.19 -0.17 -13.85
CA LYS A 118 -18.55 0.32 -13.57
C LYS A 118 -18.62 0.66 -12.09
N ASN A 119 -18.98 1.90 -11.79
CA ASN A 119 -19.20 2.34 -10.42
C ASN A 119 -20.71 2.46 -10.15
N ALA A 120 -21.11 2.33 -8.88
CA ALA A 120 -22.48 2.52 -8.42
C ALA A 120 -22.98 3.94 -8.68
N TYR A 121 -22.10 4.94 -8.54
CA TYR A 121 -22.43 6.34 -8.74
C TYR A 121 -22.16 6.80 -10.17
N GLN A 122 -23.03 7.69 -10.67
CA GLN A 122 -22.80 8.41 -11.92
C GLN A 122 -21.89 9.61 -11.68
N VAL A 123 -20.58 9.38 -11.75
CA VAL A 123 -19.54 10.40 -11.54
C VAL A 123 -18.61 10.55 -12.73
N PHE A 124 -17.93 11.69 -12.83
CA PHE A 124 -17.01 12.04 -13.90
C PHE A 124 -15.64 12.50 -13.37
N GLU A 125 -14.59 12.33 -14.17
CA GLU A 125 -13.26 12.85 -13.83
C GLU A 125 -13.32 14.38 -13.70
N GLY A 126 -12.68 14.92 -12.66
CA GLY A 126 -12.68 16.33 -12.29
C GLY A 126 -13.81 16.72 -11.33
N GLU A 127 -14.77 15.84 -11.05
CA GLU A 127 -15.81 16.12 -10.07
C GLU A 127 -15.29 16.00 -8.63
N PRO A 128 -15.86 16.77 -7.69
CA PRO A 128 -15.50 16.71 -6.28
C PRO A 128 -16.23 15.58 -5.55
N MET A 129 -15.60 15.12 -4.47
CA MET A 129 -16.18 14.28 -3.43
C MET A 129 -15.85 14.89 -2.07
N ALA A 130 -16.87 15.36 -1.37
CA ALA A 130 -16.72 15.87 0.00
C ALA A 130 -16.81 14.70 0.98
N TYR A 131 -15.97 14.70 2.01
CA TYR A 131 -15.96 13.66 3.01
C TYR A 131 -15.75 14.18 4.42
N ALA A 132 -16.17 13.39 5.40
CA ALA A 132 -15.82 13.56 6.80
C ALA A 132 -15.58 12.22 7.48
N SER A 133 -14.45 12.09 8.17
CA SER A 133 -14.13 10.95 9.03
C SER A 133 -14.56 11.25 10.46
N LEU A 134 -15.35 10.36 11.04
CA LEU A 134 -16.01 10.50 12.34
C LEU A 134 -15.55 9.37 13.27
N HIS A 135 -15.14 9.70 14.48
CA HIS A 135 -14.70 8.73 15.47
C HIS A 135 -15.72 8.60 16.59
N TYR A 136 -16.16 7.37 16.83
CA TYR A 136 -16.83 6.96 18.05
C TYR A 136 -15.82 6.21 18.92
N THR A 137 -15.65 6.61 20.18
CA THR A 137 -14.86 5.86 21.15
C THR A 137 -15.79 5.22 22.15
N ASP A 138 -15.76 3.90 22.21
CA ASP A 138 -16.55 3.13 23.16
C ASP A 138 -16.07 3.37 24.59
N ALA A 139 -16.98 3.82 25.45
CA ALA A 139 -16.63 4.27 26.81
C ALA A 139 -16.19 3.11 27.73
N GLU A 140 -16.61 1.87 27.43
CA GLU A 140 -16.30 0.71 28.27
C GLU A 140 -14.98 0.05 27.85
N THR A 141 -14.80 -0.14 26.55
CA THR A 141 -13.66 -0.86 25.98
C THR A 141 -12.52 0.05 25.54
N GLY A 142 -12.79 1.35 25.35
CA GLY A 142 -11.86 2.31 24.77
C GLY A 142 -11.61 2.09 23.27
N ALA A 143 -12.36 1.20 22.61
CA ALA A 143 -12.20 0.91 21.20
C ALA A 143 -12.75 2.06 20.34
N THR A 144 -11.99 2.48 19.33
CA THR A 144 -12.44 3.49 18.37
C THR A 144 -13.02 2.83 17.12
N THR A 145 -14.24 3.24 16.77
CA THR A 145 -14.87 2.95 15.48
C THR A 145 -14.82 4.19 14.60
N THR A 146 -14.39 4.03 13.35
CA THR A 146 -14.36 5.11 12.37
C THR A 146 -15.52 4.96 11.39
N TYR A 147 -16.29 6.03 11.23
CA TYR A 147 -17.26 6.17 10.16
C TYR A 147 -16.76 7.20 9.16
N THR A 148 -17.06 7.01 7.88
CA THR A 148 -16.80 8.00 6.82
C THR A 148 -18.13 8.37 6.20
N VAL A 149 -18.42 9.67 6.15
CA VAL A 149 -19.56 10.23 5.42
C VAL A 149 -19.02 10.79 4.13
N GLU A 150 -19.57 10.37 3.00
CA GLU A 150 -19.10 10.78 1.68
C GLU A 150 -20.25 11.29 0.84
N LYS A 151 -19.95 12.34 0.08
CA LYS A 151 -20.88 12.95 -0.85
C LYS A 151 -20.20 13.22 -2.18
N TYR A 152 -20.49 12.35 -3.13
CA TYR A 152 -20.00 12.43 -4.51
C TYR A 152 -20.84 13.40 -5.29
N ASN A 153 -20.25 14.10 -6.27
CA ASN A 153 -20.92 15.00 -7.23
C ASN A 153 -21.97 15.95 -6.62
N ARG A 154 -21.82 16.29 -5.33
CA ARG A 154 -22.76 17.06 -4.50
C ARG A 154 -24.17 16.48 -4.38
N ARG A 155 -24.38 15.20 -4.72
CA ARG A 155 -25.71 14.56 -4.71
C ARG A 155 -25.71 13.19 -4.06
N GLU A 156 -24.88 12.27 -4.54
CA GLU A 156 -24.87 10.89 -4.06
C GLU A 156 -24.21 10.85 -2.68
N TYR A 157 -24.94 10.38 -1.69
CA TYR A 157 -24.55 10.40 -0.27
C TYR A 157 -24.56 8.99 0.27
N ASP A 158 -23.46 8.59 0.89
CA ASP A 158 -23.39 7.34 1.62
C ASP A 158 -22.50 7.45 2.86
N VAL A 159 -22.71 6.51 3.77
CA VAL A 159 -21.97 6.41 5.02
C VAL A 159 -21.42 5.01 5.15
N TYR A 160 -20.16 4.93 5.55
CA TYR A 160 -19.44 3.68 5.71
C TYR A 160 -18.83 3.58 7.10
N ARG A 161 -18.81 2.38 7.65
CA ARG A 161 -17.85 2.01 8.68
C ARG A 161 -16.52 1.70 7.99
N LYS A 162 -15.47 2.44 8.36
CA LYS A 162 -14.12 2.28 7.86
C LYS A 162 -13.31 1.41 8.81
N THR A 163 -12.85 0.26 8.32
CA THR A 163 -12.04 -0.69 9.09
C THR A 163 -10.66 -0.86 8.46
N PRO A 164 -9.58 -0.33 9.05
CA PRO A 164 -8.23 -0.59 8.61
C PRO A 164 -7.88 -2.08 8.70
N LEU A 165 -7.28 -2.63 7.65
CA LEU A 165 -6.98 -4.06 7.53
C LEU A 165 -5.48 -4.34 7.63
N SER A 166 -5.11 -5.17 8.60
CA SER A 166 -3.79 -5.79 8.66
C SER A 166 -3.52 -6.69 7.44
N ASP A 167 -2.25 -7.03 7.21
CA ASP A 167 -1.85 -7.98 6.16
C ASP A 167 -2.53 -9.36 6.30
N ALA A 168 -2.76 -9.80 7.54
CA ALA A 168 -3.44 -11.07 7.82
C ALA A 168 -4.92 -10.97 7.43
N GLN A 169 -5.61 -9.91 7.86
CA GLN A 169 -7.01 -9.66 7.50
C GLN A 169 -7.20 -9.46 5.99
N GLN A 170 -6.28 -8.79 5.31
CA GLN A 170 -6.32 -8.68 3.85
C GLN A 170 -6.23 -10.05 3.16
N LYS A 171 -5.33 -10.94 3.62
CA LYS A 171 -5.22 -12.29 3.07
C LYS A 171 -6.47 -13.13 3.37
N GLU A 172 -7.04 -12.97 4.57
CA GLU A 172 -8.26 -13.64 4.97
C GLU A 172 -9.45 -13.20 4.10
N LEU A 173 -9.64 -11.89 3.93
CA LEU A 173 -10.78 -11.33 3.19
C LEU A 173 -10.62 -11.42 1.67
N PHE A 174 -9.42 -11.22 1.14
CA PHE A 174 -9.19 -11.09 -0.30
C PHE A 174 -8.37 -12.23 -0.92
N GLY A 175 -7.86 -13.15 -0.11
CA GLY A 175 -6.94 -14.21 -0.54
C GLY A 175 -5.52 -13.73 -0.84
N ARG A 176 -5.26 -12.42 -0.78
CA ARG A 176 -3.96 -11.79 -1.08
C ARG A 176 -3.86 -10.39 -0.51
N LEU A 177 -2.65 -9.84 -0.49
CA LEU A 177 -2.41 -8.44 -0.16
C LEU A 177 -2.83 -7.52 -1.31
N ILE A 178 -3.62 -6.50 -0.97
CA ILE A 178 -4.08 -5.43 -1.87
C ILE A 178 -3.01 -4.37 -2.00
N ARG A 179 -2.37 -3.98 -0.90
CA ARG A 179 -1.28 -3.00 -0.96
C ARG A 179 -0.13 -3.47 -1.88
N PRO A 180 0.50 -2.56 -2.63
CA PRO A 180 1.65 -2.87 -3.46
C PRO A 180 2.83 -3.37 -2.64
N ARG A 181 3.68 -4.20 -3.25
CA ARG A 181 4.89 -4.71 -2.61
C ARG A 181 5.94 -3.60 -2.53
N ASN A 182 6.60 -3.45 -1.37
CA ASN A 182 7.64 -2.43 -1.18
C ASN A 182 8.97 -2.87 -1.83
N TRP A 183 9.02 -2.81 -3.16
CA TRP A 183 10.18 -3.22 -3.97
C TRP A 183 11.45 -2.42 -3.66
N PRO A 184 11.42 -1.09 -3.42
CA PRO A 184 12.61 -0.35 -3.01
C PRO A 184 13.23 -0.88 -1.70
N LEU A 185 12.39 -1.22 -0.71
CA LEU A 185 12.88 -1.79 0.54
C LEU A 185 13.50 -3.18 0.32
N PHE A 186 12.88 -4.01 -0.53
CA PHE A 186 13.44 -5.31 -0.91
C PHE A 186 14.83 -5.18 -1.53
N TRP A 187 15.01 -4.30 -2.52
CA TRP A 187 16.34 -4.07 -3.12
C TRP A 187 17.34 -3.46 -2.14
N ARG A 188 16.90 -2.60 -1.23
CA ARG A 188 17.77 -2.09 -0.17
C ARG A 188 18.35 -3.23 0.66
N TRP A 189 17.54 -4.22 1.02
CA TRP A 189 18.01 -5.40 1.73
C TRP A 189 18.91 -6.29 0.88
N VAL A 190 18.58 -6.51 -0.38
CA VAL A 190 19.44 -7.26 -1.31
C VAL A 190 20.83 -6.62 -1.39
N MET A 191 20.90 -5.30 -1.58
CA MET A 191 22.17 -4.57 -1.63
C MET A 191 22.96 -4.66 -0.32
N ILE A 192 22.29 -4.53 0.84
CA ILE A 192 22.93 -4.67 2.16
C ILE A 192 23.48 -6.09 2.33
N ILE A 193 22.70 -7.12 2.01
CA ILE A 193 23.12 -8.53 2.15
C ILE A 193 24.27 -8.84 1.20
N SER A 194 24.22 -8.38 -0.05
CA SER A 194 25.31 -8.56 -1.02
C SER A 194 26.59 -7.86 -0.56
N PHE A 195 26.50 -6.65 0.00
CA PHE A 195 27.66 -5.93 0.52
C PHE A 195 28.26 -6.63 1.75
N VAL A 196 27.43 -7.05 2.71
CA VAL A 196 27.89 -7.82 3.88
C VAL A 196 28.51 -9.15 3.46
N GLY A 197 27.90 -9.85 2.50
CA GLY A 197 28.45 -11.09 1.95
C GLY A 197 29.81 -10.91 1.31
N ALA A 198 30.00 -9.85 0.51
CA ALA A 198 31.29 -9.53 -0.10
C ALA A 198 32.35 -9.17 0.95
N LEU A 199 31.97 -8.43 2.00
CA LEU A 199 32.87 -8.09 3.11
C LEU A 199 33.29 -9.34 3.90
N LEU A 200 32.35 -10.23 4.21
CA LEU A 200 32.64 -11.50 4.90
C LEU A 200 33.51 -12.42 4.04
N PHE A 201 33.29 -12.45 2.71
CA PHE A 201 34.13 -13.21 1.79
C PHE A 201 35.57 -12.69 1.78
N ALA A 202 35.76 -11.36 1.70
CA ALA A 202 37.09 -10.76 1.76
C ALA A 202 37.81 -11.05 3.10
N ILE A 203 37.10 -10.96 4.22
CA ILE A 203 37.65 -11.31 5.55
C ILE A 203 38.00 -12.79 5.63
N TYR A 204 37.16 -13.68 5.08
CA TYR A 204 37.42 -15.11 5.06
C TYR A 204 38.66 -15.46 4.22
N ASP A 205 38.81 -14.87 3.04
CA ASP A 205 39.98 -15.06 2.17
C ASP A 205 41.27 -14.59 2.87
N GLU A 206 41.21 -13.46 3.59
CA GLU A 206 42.33 -12.93 4.36
C GLU A 206 42.70 -13.78 5.59
N PHE A 207 41.72 -14.40 6.27
CA PHE A 207 41.94 -15.22 7.48
C PHE A 207 42.18 -16.71 7.22
N PHE A 208 41.62 -17.28 6.16
CA PHE A 208 41.60 -18.73 5.89
C PHE A 208 42.16 -19.11 4.51
N GLY A 209 42.50 -18.15 3.64
CA GLY A 209 42.98 -18.39 2.28
C GLY A 209 44.47 -18.72 2.13
N HIS A 210 45.25 -18.86 3.21
CA HIS A 210 46.64 -19.32 3.14
C HIS A 210 46.71 -20.86 3.07
N ASP A 211 46.63 -21.42 1.87
CA ASP A 211 47.22 -22.73 1.55
C ASP A 211 48.66 -22.51 1.05
N ASP A 212 49.62 -22.50 1.97
CA ASP A 212 51.05 -22.50 1.65
C ASP A 212 51.47 -23.86 1.07
N SER A 213 51.30 -24.03 -0.24
CA SER A 213 51.97 -25.10 -0.99
C SER A 213 53.36 -24.65 -1.47
N HIS A 214 54.26 -24.42 -0.52
CA HIS A 214 55.69 -24.24 -0.82
C HIS A 214 56.34 -25.60 -1.13
N GLY A 215 56.32 -25.98 -2.41
CA GLY A 215 57.14 -27.06 -2.95
C GLY A 215 58.63 -26.71 -2.86
N SER A 216 59.36 -27.40 -1.98
CA SER A 216 60.81 -27.36 -1.89
C SER A 216 61.45 -28.17 -3.03
N GLY A 217 61.83 -27.48 -4.11
CA GLY A 217 62.60 -28.03 -5.22
C GLY A 217 64.03 -27.49 -5.24
N THR A 218 64.87 -27.91 -4.30
CA THR A 218 66.33 -27.71 -4.40
C THR A 218 66.91 -28.62 -5.47
N TYR A 219 67.33 -28.05 -6.61
CA TYR A 219 68.39 -28.63 -7.44
C TYR A 219 69.33 -27.54 -7.94
N HIS A 220 70.54 -27.52 -7.37
CA HIS A 220 71.69 -26.82 -7.89
C HIS A 220 72.17 -27.46 -9.20
N GLY A 221 72.15 -26.70 -10.30
CA GLY A 221 72.85 -27.03 -11.54
C GLY A 221 73.89 -25.95 -11.83
N ARG A 222 75.17 -26.26 -11.61
CA ARG A 222 76.31 -25.38 -11.88
C ARG A 222 76.47 -25.11 -13.38
N SER A 223 76.80 -23.87 -13.71
CA SER A 223 77.31 -23.40 -14.99
C SER A 223 78.72 -23.94 -15.27
N VAL A 224 78.95 -24.60 -16.41
CA VAL A 224 80.29 -24.76 -17.00
C VAL A 224 80.19 -24.82 -18.54
N TYR A 225 80.79 -23.83 -19.20
CA TYR A 225 81.41 -23.77 -20.54
C TYR A 225 80.77 -24.44 -21.79
N GLY A 226 80.73 -23.63 -22.86
CA GLY A 226 80.63 -24.05 -24.27
C GLY A 226 79.66 -23.15 -25.03
N GLY A 227 80.06 -22.06 -25.67
CA GLY A 227 81.01 -22.05 -26.78
C GLY A 227 80.22 -21.98 -28.08
N GLY A 228 79.94 -20.76 -28.55
CA GLY A 228 79.22 -20.52 -29.79
C GLY A 228 80.08 -20.76 -31.03
N SER A 229 79.47 -21.40 -32.03
CA SER A 229 79.82 -21.34 -33.47
C SER A 229 78.56 -21.81 -34.20
N GLY A 230 77.92 -21.05 -35.10
CA GLY A 230 78.51 -20.39 -36.26
C GLY A 230 78.66 -21.43 -37.37
N GLY A 231 77.66 -21.59 -38.25
CA GLY A 231 77.75 -22.55 -39.35
C GLY A 231 76.51 -22.61 -40.25
N VAL A 232 76.57 -21.86 -41.35
CA VAL A 232 75.67 -21.87 -42.50
C VAL A 232 75.94 -23.12 -43.35
N GLY A 233 74.90 -23.75 -43.92
CA GLY A 233 75.10 -24.79 -44.93
C GLY A 233 73.82 -25.36 -45.54
N LYS A 234 73.40 -24.74 -46.65
CA LYS A 234 72.58 -25.23 -47.79
C LYS A 234 71.32 -26.04 -47.54
#